data_AF-A0A8B8FVG8-F1
#
_entry.id   AF-A0A8B8FVG8-F1
#
_cell.length_a   1.000
_cell.length_b   1.000
_cell.length_c   1.000
_cell.angle_alpha   90.00
_cell.angle_beta   90.00
_cell.angle_gamma   90.00
#
_symmetry.space_group_name_H-M   'P 1'
#
loop_
_entity.id
_entity.type
_entity.pdbx_description
1 polymer ?
#
loop_
_entity_poly.entity_id
_entity_poly.type
_entity_poly.pdbx_seq_one_letter_code
_entity_poly.pdbx_strand_id
1 'polypeptide(L)'
;MMNSMLSYILLHKPDKWETVNNYDESYKLFDLEVNSLEYINIITLFNSISPKIKSIKRVQNPFQYGRFKLRQEMLQNMLEETAYYVVHMSKLKIALKFTCDYRRLTCQYSNKQPCFISSVSEAISKAMLNEMEDKKNILILSKIPGPTKTQSDYYIRYIIDFKKLEIN
;
A
#
# COMPACT_ATOMS: atom_id res chain seq x y z
N MET A 1 -25.02 -13.31 17.47
CA MET A 1 -24.93 -11.83 17.48
C MET A 1 -24.50 -11.38 16.09
N MET A 2 -25.09 -10.30 15.58
CA MET A 2 -24.90 -9.83 14.19
C MET A 2 -23.39 -9.61 13.93
N ASN A 3 -22.76 -10.48 13.14
CA ASN A 3 -21.36 -10.34 12.76
C ASN A 3 -21.27 -9.11 11.85
N SER A 4 -20.72 -8.00 12.38
CA SER A 4 -20.46 -6.82 11.55
C SER A 4 -19.54 -7.20 10.37
N MET A 5 -19.63 -6.49 9.24
CA MET A 5 -18.72 -6.69 8.11
C MET A 5 -17.25 -6.63 8.56
N LEU A 6 -16.94 -5.78 9.53
CA LEU A 6 -15.61 -5.70 10.13
C LEU A 6 -15.24 -7.00 10.86
N SER A 7 -16.14 -7.55 11.68
CA SER A 7 -15.93 -8.83 12.38
C SER A 7 -15.68 -9.99 11.40
N TYR A 8 -16.42 -10.04 10.30
CA TYR A 8 -16.20 -11.03 9.24
C TYR A 8 -14.81 -10.87 8.60
N ILE A 9 -14.45 -9.65 8.20
CA ILE A 9 -13.13 -9.39 7.61
C ILE A 9 -12.00 -9.76 8.58
N LEU A 10 -12.13 -9.44 9.87
CA LEU A 10 -11.10 -9.75 10.86
C LEU A 10 -10.94 -11.26 11.12
N LEU A 11 -11.99 -12.05 10.87
CA LEU A 11 -11.94 -13.51 10.91
C LEU A 11 -11.22 -14.12 9.68
N HIS A 12 -11.30 -13.44 8.54
CA HIS A 12 -10.77 -13.91 7.25
C HIS A 12 -9.57 -13.08 6.75
N LYS A 13 -8.94 -12.28 7.63
CA LYS A 13 -7.77 -11.46 7.29
C LYS A 13 -6.53 -12.36 7.09
N PRO A 14 -5.48 -11.87 6.41
CA PRO A 14 -4.23 -12.61 6.31
C PRO A 14 -3.66 -12.96 7.70
N ASP A 15 -3.15 -14.20 7.87
CA ASP A 15 -2.65 -14.70 9.17
C ASP A 15 -1.53 -13.83 9.76
N LYS A 16 -0.72 -13.22 8.89
CA LYS A 16 0.38 -12.34 9.29
C LYS A 16 -0.07 -11.01 9.91
N TRP A 17 -1.37 -10.70 9.87
CA TRP A 17 -1.86 -9.46 10.45
C TRP A 17 -1.90 -9.54 11.98
N GLU A 18 -1.38 -8.53 12.65
CA GLU A 18 -1.55 -8.35 14.09
C GLU A 18 -3.03 -8.36 14.48
N THR A 19 -3.31 -8.91 15.66
CA THR A 19 -4.60 -8.78 16.30
C THR A 19 -4.80 -7.32 16.73
N VAL A 20 -5.85 -6.70 16.22
CA VAL A 20 -6.22 -5.33 16.55
C VAL A 20 -7.64 -5.36 17.11
N ASN A 21 -7.77 -5.04 18.40
CA ASN A 21 -9.04 -5.12 19.12
C ASN A 21 -10.02 -4.00 18.74
N ASN A 22 -9.51 -2.85 18.29
CA ASN A 22 -10.31 -1.73 17.84
C ASN A 22 -9.61 -0.93 16.75
N TYR A 23 -10.37 -0.50 15.75
CA TYR A 23 -9.92 0.39 14.67
C TYR A 23 -10.56 1.77 14.85
N ASP A 24 -9.85 2.62 15.56
CA ASP A 24 -10.12 4.06 15.76
C ASP A 24 -9.77 4.91 14.53
N GLU A 25 -9.00 4.36 13.58
CA GLU A 25 -8.80 4.89 12.23
C GLU A 25 -9.10 3.79 11.20
N SER A 26 -9.18 4.15 9.91
CA SER A 26 -9.46 3.15 8.85
C SER A 26 -8.31 2.16 8.63
N TYR A 27 -7.13 2.41 9.18
CA TYR A 27 -5.97 1.52 9.10
C TYR A 27 -5.08 1.61 10.33
N LYS A 28 -4.22 0.61 10.52
CA LYS A 28 -3.09 0.62 11.46
C LYS A 28 -1.80 0.31 10.70
N LEU A 29 -0.68 0.83 11.19
CA LEU A 29 0.65 0.60 10.63
C LEU A 29 1.50 -0.18 11.63
N PHE A 30 2.23 -1.17 11.14
CA PHE A 30 3.15 -1.98 11.94
C PHE A 30 4.50 -2.00 11.25
N ASP A 31 5.55 -1.57 11.96
CA ASP A 31 6.91 -1.71 11.46
C ASP A 31 7.27 -3.19 11.37
N LEU A 32 7.76 -3.62 10.21
CA LEU A 32 8.25 -4.97 10.05
C LEU A 32 9.57 -5.12 10.81
N GLU A 33 9.65 -6.17 11.62
CA GLU A 33 10.89 -6.51 12.34
C GLU A 33 12.01 -6.81 11.34
N VAL A 34 13.16 -6.15 11.55
CA VAL A 34 14.36 -6.33 10.72
C VAL A 34 14.77 -7.81 10.77
N ASN A 35 15.09 -8.38 9.61
CA ASN A 35 15.43 -9.81 9.43
C ASN A 35 14.28 -10.81 9.64
N SER A 36 13.06 -10.37 9.93
CA SER A 36 11.90 -11.27 9.79
C SER A 36 11.76 -11.74 8.35
N LEU A 37 11.21 -12.95 8.13
CA LEU A 37 11.00 -13.49 6.78
C LEU A 37 10.19 -12.53 5.90
N GLU A 38 9.19 -11.85 6.47
CA GLU A 38 8.40 -10.86 5.75
C GLU A 38 9.21 -9.63 5.37
N TYR A 39 10.03 -9.10 6.29
CA TYR A 39 10.95 -8.00 5.98
C TYR A 39 11.91 -8.39 4.86
N ILE A 40 12.55 -9.56 4.95
CA ILE A 40 13.50 -10.08 3.95
C ILE A 40 12.84 -10.18 2.58
N ASN A 41 11.62 -10.73 2.50
CA ASN A 41 10.90 -10.87 1.24
C ASN A 41 10.61 -9.51 0.58
N ILE A 42 10.29 -8.48 1.38
CA ILE A 42 9.98 -7.16 0.83
C ILE A 42 11.26 -6.38 0.51
N ILE A 43 12.26 -6.36 1.39
CA ILE A 43 13.50 -5.60 1.17
C ILE A 43 14.28 -6.13 -0.04
N THR A 44 14.20 -7.44 -0.32
CA THR A 44 14.84 -8.07 -1.47
C THR A 44 14.38 -7.49 -2.81
N LEU A 45 13.11 -7.06 -2.90
CA LEU A 45 12.58 -6.38 -4.09
C LEU A 45 13.28 -5.04 -4.36
N PHE A 46 13.84 -4.41 -3.32
CA PHE A 46 14.51 -3.12 -3.36
C PHE A 46 16.01 -3.23 -3.13
N ASN A 47 16.62 -4.39 -3.41
CA ASN A 47 18.04 -4.66 -3.12
C ASN A 47 19.01 -3.57 -3.63
N SER A 48 18.74 -2.98 -4.80
CA SER A 48 19.58 -1.92 -5.37
C SER A 48 19.63 -0.64 -4.54
N ILE A 49 18.67 -0.43 -3.64
CA ILE A 49 18.56 0.76 -2.79
C ILE A 49 18.30 0.43 -1.33
N SER A 50 18.50 -0.82 -0.90
CA SER A 50 18.23 -1.25 0.49
C SER A 50 18.93 -0.37 1.53
N PRO A 51 20.16 0.18 1.33
CA PRO A 51 20.78 1.08 2.30
C PRO A 51 20.05 2.41 2.49
N LYS A 52 19.25 2.84 1.49
CA LYS A 52 18.44 4.07 1.52
C LYS A 52 17.07 3.86 2.19
N ILE A 53 16.65 2.63 2.45
CA ILE A 53 15.38 2.33 3.11
C ILE A 53 15.54 2.51 4.62
N LYS A 54 14.64 3.29 5.22
CA LYS A 54 14.57 3.54 6.67
C LYS A 54 13.75 2.47 7.37
N SER A 55 12.56 2.18 6.86
CA SER A 55 11.62 1.26 7.47
C SER A 55 10.66 0.71 6.42
N ILE A 56 10.18 -0.51 6.67
CA ILE A 56 9.09 -1.12 5.92
C ILE A 56 7.93 -1.28 6.89
N LYS A 57 6.76 -0.73 6.55
CA LYS A 57 5.56 -0.82 7.38
C LYS A 57 4.50 -1.65 6.69
N ARG A 58 3.92 -2.61 7.39
CA ARG A 58 2.67 -3.27 6.97
C ARG A 58 1.51 -2.32 7.21
N VAL A 59 0.61 -2.25 6.23
CA VAL A 59 -0.66 -1.56 6.32
C VAL A 59 -1.76 -2.57 6.60
N GLN A 60 -2.46 -2.42 7.72
CA GLN A 60 -3.65 -3.19 8.03
C GLN A 60 -4.86 -2.30 7.88
N ASN A 61 -5.55 -2.42 6.74
CA ASN A 61 -6.80 -1.73 6.49
C ASN A 61 -7.88 -2.76 6.17
N PRO A 62 -8.68 -3.20 7.16
CA PRO A 62 -9.69 -4.23 6.95
C PRO A 62 -10.72 -3.78 5.90
N PHE A 63 -11.07 -2.49 5.84
CA PHE A 63 -12.05 -1.99 4.87
C PHE A 63 -11.56 -2.03 3.43
N GLN A 64 -10.27 -1.78 3.19
CA GLN A 64 -9.67 -1.97 1.86
C GLN A 64 -9.62 -3.44 1.48
N TYR A 65 -9.11 -4.28 2.39
CA TYR A 65 -8.97 -5.71 2.16
C TYR A 65 -10.32 -6.39 1.90
N GLY A 66 -11.34 -6.09 2.71
CA GLY A 66 -12.67 -6.66 2.54
C GLY A 66 -13.32 -6.28 1.21
N ARG A 67 -13.23 -5.01 0.79
CA ARG A 67 -13.74 -4.58 -0.52
C ARG A 67 -12.98 -5.26 -1.67
N PHE A 68 -11.67 -5.45 -1.51
CA PHE A 68 -10.84 -6.16 -2.47
C PHE A 68 -11.26 -7.63 -2.61
N LYS A 69 -11.45 -8.34 -1.50
CA LYS A 69 -11.89 -9.75 -1.52
C LYS A 69 -13.30 -9.92 -2.10
N LEU A 70 -14.24 -9.06 -1.72
CA LEU A 70 -15.57 -9.04 -2.34
C LEU A 70 -15.47 -8.80 -3.85
N ARG A 71 -14.58 -7.93 -4.30
CA ARG A 71 -14.39 -7.66 -5.72
C ARG A 71 -13.80 -8.86 -6.47
N GLN A 72 -12.84 -9.57 -5.87
CA GLN A 72 -12.31 -10.82 -6.43
C GLN A 72 -13.41 -11.88 -6.58
N GLU A 73 -14.26 -12.05 -5.57
CA GLU A 73 -15.40 -12.97 -5.62
C GLU A 73 -16.40 -12.59 -6.73
N MET A 74 -16.79 -11.31 -6.80
CA MET A 74 -17.71 -10.82 -7.83
C MET A 74 -17.18 -11.02 -9.25
N LEU A 75 -15.87 -10.91 -9.45
CA LEU A 75 -15.22 -11.11 -10.75
C LEU A 75 -14.84 -12.58 -11.00
N GLN A 76 -15.01 -13.46 -10.02
CA GLN A 76 -14.51 -14.83 -10.02
C GLN A 76 -13.02 -14.91 -10.38
N ASN A 77 -12.23 -13.94 -9.88
CA ASN A 77 -10.82 -13.82 -10.16
C ASN A 77 -10.04 -13.65 -8.85
N MET A 78 -9.40 -14.73 -8.42
CA MET A 78 -8.60 -14.78 -7.19
C MET A 78 -7.12 -14.44 -7.44
N LEU A 79 -6.73 -14.12 -8.67
CA LEU A 79 -5.35 -13.72 -8.97
C LEU A 79 -5.04 -12.35 -8.37
N GLU A 80 -3.80 -12.21 -7.93
CA GLU A 80 -3.25 -10.98 -7.37
C GLU A 80 -1.92 -10.66 -8.08
N GLU A 81 -1.76 -9.43 -8.56
CA GLU A 81 -0.48 -8.90 -9.00
C GLU A 81 0.05 -7.87 -7.99
N THR A 82 1.37 -7.77 -7.91
CA THR A 82 2.01 -6.72 -7.13
C THR A 82 2.10 -5.46 -7.98
N ALA A 83 1.64 -4.34 -7.42
CA ALA A 83 1.73 -3.04 -8.06
C ALA A 83 2.32 -2.01 -7.10
N TYR A 84 2.88 -0.94 -7.65
CA TYR A 84 3.58 0.09 -6.89
C TYR A 84 2.96 1.46 -7.13
N TYR A 85 2.96 2.31 -6.10
CA TYR A 85 2.54 3.69 -6.20
C TYR A 85 3.52 4.59 -5.46
N VAL A 86 4.08 5.58 -6.15
CA VAL A 86 4.93 6.60 -5.53
C VAL A 86 4.05 7.73 -5.04
N VAL A 87 4.07 8.00 -3.74
CA VAL A 87 3.26 9.04 -3.12
C VAL A 87 4.14 10.02 -2.37
N HIS A 88 3.82 11.30 -2.47
CA HIS A 88 4.47 12.31 -1.65
C HIS A 88 4.06 12.17 -0.18
N MET A 89 4.98 12.40 0.76
CA MET A 89 4.76 12.23 2.20
C MET A 89 3.57 13.06 2.70
N SER A 90 3.36 14.28 2.17
CA SER A 90 2.21 15.13 2.55
C SER A 90 0.86 14.54 2.14
N LYS A 91 0.84 13.61 1.17
CA LYS A 91 -0.36 12.93 0.67
C LYS A 91 -0.49 11.49 1.18
N LEU A 92 0.51 10.97 1.91
CA LEU A 92 0.52 9.58 2.41
C LEU A 92 -0.72 9.26 3.26
N LYS A 93 -1.06 10.12 4.22
CA LYS A 93 -2.25 9.91 5.08
C LYS A 93 -3.55 9.87 4.27
N ILE A 94 -3.66 10.67 3.21
CA ILE A 94 -4.82 10.68 2.30
C ILE A 94 -4.85 9.38 1.50
N ALA A 95 -3.73 8.95 0.93
CA ALA A 95 -3.63 7.71 0.17
C ALA A 95 -4.03 6.50 1.01
N LEU A 96 -3.54 6.39 2.25
CA LEU A 96 -3.85 5.28 3.16
C LEU A 96 -5.31 5.31 3.61
N LYS A 97 -5.84 6.49 3.97
CA LYS A 97 -7.23 6.62 4.43
C LYS A 97 -8.24 6.32 3.32
N PHE A 98 -7.95 6.75 2.10
CA PHE A 98 -8.89 6.73 0.98
C PHE A 98 -8.47 5.81 -0.18
N THR A 99 -7.59 4.83 0.06
CA THR A 99 -7.25 3.80 -0.94
C THR A 99 -6.74 4.41 -2.25
N CYS A 100 -5.83 5.37 -2.15
CA CYS A 100 -5.31 6.12 -3.29
C CYS A 100 -6.38 6.77 -4.18
N ASP A 101 -7.49 7.25 -3.60
CA ASP A 101 -8.53 7.99 -4.35
C ASP A 101 -7.92 9.17 -5.11
N TYR A 102 -7.84 9.06 -6.44
CA TYR A 102 -7.26 10.08 -7.29
C TYR A 102 -7.92 11.44 -7.08
N ARG A 103 -9.24 11.49 -6.87
CA ARG A 103 -10.00 12.73 -6.65
C ARG A 103 -9.53 13.48 -5.40
N ARG A 104 -9.00 12.75 -4.42
CA ARG A 104 -8.48 13.31 -3.16
C ARG A 104 -6.97 13.57 -3.20
N LEU A 105 -6.24 12.89 -4.10
CA LEU A 105 -4.80 13.02 -4.22
C LEU A 105 -4.39 14.20 -5.11
N THR A 106 -5.03 14.39 -6.26
CA THR A 106 -4.56 15.34 -7.28
C THR A 106 -5.12 16.75 -7.14
N CYS A 107 -6.09 17.03 -6.26
CA CYS A 107 -6.85 18.31 -6.17
C CYS A 107 -7.47 18.79 -7.51
N GLN A 108 -7.21 18.09 -8.61
CA GLN A 108 -7.74 18.28 -9.94
C GLN A 108 -8.59 17.05 -10.25
N TYR A 109 -9.83 17.29 -10.66
CA TYR A 109 -10.80 16.30 -11.11
C TYR A 109 -10.36 15.66 -12.44
N SER A 110 -9.18 15.06 -12.50
CA SER A 110 -8.82 14.20 -13.62
C SER A 110 -9.64 12.93 -13.47
N ASN A 111 -10.48 12.57 -14.45
CA ASN A 111 -11.28 11.34 -14.41
C ASN A 111 -10.44 10.04 -14.53
N LYS A 112 -9.15 10.09 -14.20
CA LYS A 112 -8.19 9.01 -14.41
C LYS A 112 -7.88 8.35 -13.07
N GLN A 113 -8.19 7.06 -12.98
CA GLN A 113 -7.75 6.20 -11.88
C GLN A 113 -6.23 6.31 -11.69
N PRO A 114 -5.70 6.09 -10.48
CA PRO A 114 -4.26 6.08 -10.26
C PRO A 114 -3.60 5.05 -11.18
N CYS A 115 -2.63 5.50 -11.96
CA CYS A 115 -1.78 4.60 -12.74
C CYS A 115 -0.76 3.97 -11.81
N PHE A 116 -0.94 2.68 -11.53
CA PHE A 116 0.04 1.91 -10.77
C PHE A 116 1.19 1.46 -11.66
N ILE A 117 2.37 1.41 -11.06
CA ILE A 117 3.61 0.97 -11.70
C ILE A 117 3.70 -0.55 -11.48
N SER A 118 4.01 -1.31 -12.52
CA SER A 118 4.17 -2.77 -12.43
C SER A 118 5.60 -3.20 -12.04
N SER A 119 6.59 -2.34 -12.28
CA SER A 119 8.00 -2.62 -12.01
C SER A 119 8.50 -1.93 -10.74
N VAL A 120 9.19 -2.70 -9.89
CA VAL A 120 9.89 -2.13 -8.73
C VAL A 120 11.00 -1.17 -9.15
N SER A 121 11.71 -1.44 -10.25
CA SER A 121 12.79 -0.57 -10.73
C SER A 121 12.26 0.79 -11.19
N GLU A 122 11.12 0.81 -11.88
CA GLU A 122 10.48 2.06 -12.31
C GLU A 122 9.94 2.84 -11.09
N ALA A 123 9.39 2.15 -10.09
CA ALA A 123 8.94 2.78 -8.85
C ALA A 123 10.10 3.41 -8.07
N ILE A 124 11.25 2.73 -8.02
CA ILE A 124 12.49 3.26 -7.45
C ILE A 124 12.94 4.49 -8.22
N SER A 125 13.05 4.41 -9.55
CA SER A 125 13.43 5.57 -10.38
C SER A 125 12.52 6.76 -10.12
N LYS A 126 11.19 6.56 -10.12
CA LYS A 126 10.22 7.64 -9.85
C LYS A 126 10.29 8.21 -8.43
N ALA A 127 10.56 7.37 -7.44
CA ALA A 127 10.73 7.82 -6.06
C ALA A 127 12.03 8.62 -5.86
N MET A 128 13.07 8.31 -6.63
CA MET A 128 14.38 8.98 -6.56
C MET A 128 14.52 10.16 -7.54
N LEU A 129 13.59 10.32 -8.49
CA LEU A 129 13.55 11.50 -9.38
C LEU A 129 13.37 12.77 -8.55
N ASN A 130 14.28 13.74 -8.76
CA ASN A 130 14.38 15.03 -8.09
C ASN A 130 14.68 14.91 -6.58
N GLU A 131 15.91 14.52 -6.23
CA GLU A 131 16.40 14.43 -4.83
C GLU A 131 16.26 15.74 -4.02
N MET A 132 16.06 16.88 -4.69
CA MET A 132 15.87 18.19 -4.06
C MET A 132 14.42 18.49 -3.63
N GLU A 133 13.44 17.70 -4.06
CA GLU A 133 12.02 17.94 -3.77
C GLU A 133 11.44 16.77 -2.98
N ASP A 134 11.04 17.07 -1.74
CA ASP A 134 9.84 16.54 -1.11
C ASP A 134 9.80 15.01 -0.92
N LYS A 135 9.95 14.56 0.34
CA LYS A 135 10.05 13.13 0.70
C LYS A 135 8.93 12.30 0.08
N LYS A 136 9.30 11.29 -0.70
CA LYS A 136 8.36 10.32 -1.28
C LYS A 136 8.39 9.00 -0.51
N ASN A 137 7.30 8.26 -0.60
CA ASN A 137 7.18 6.89 -0.12
C ASN A 137 6.75 6.01 -1.29
N ILE A 138 7.14 4.73 -1.27
CA ILE A 138 6.60 3.73 -2.21
C ILE A 138 5.56 2.91 -1.47
N LEU A 139 4.33 2.88 -1.99
CA LEU A 139 3.30 1.94 -1.57
C LEU A 139 3.42 0.67 -2.40
N ILE A 140 3.37 -0.48 -1.74
CA ILE A 140 3.21 -1.78 -2.39
C ILE A 140 1.76 -2.19 -2.24
N LEU A 141 1.11 -2.50 -3.35
CA LEU A 141 -0.29 -2.87 -3.42
C LEU A 141 -0.42 -4.30 -3.92
N SER A 142 -1.44 -5.01 -3.42
CA SER A 142 -1.99 -6.14 -4.15
C SER A 142 -3.17 -5.66 -4.97
N LYS A 143 -3.24 -6.11 -6.21
CA LYS A 143 -4.16 -5.63 -7.23
C LYS A 143 -4.71 -6.79 -8.05
N ILE A 144 -5.97 -6.71 -8.49
CA ILE A 144 -6.56 -7.65 -9.44
C ILE A 144 -5.93 -7.38 -10.83
N PRO A 145 -5.41 -8.41 -11.53
CA PRO A 145 -4.78 -8.22 -12.83
C PRO A 145 -5.66 -7.50 -13.87
N GLY A 146 -5.03 -6.71 -14.74
CA GLY A 146 -5.69 -5.95 -15.80
C GLY A 146 -5.98 -4.48 -15.45
N PRO A 147 -6.82 -3.75 -16.21
CA PRO A 147 -7.05 -2.33 -15.96
C PRO A 147 -7.77 -2.06 -14.63
N THR A 148 -7.28 -1.10 -13.84
CA THR A 148 -7.96 -0.61 -12.64
C THR A 148 -9.25 0.12 -13.01
N LYS A 149 -10.40 -0.40 -12.60
CA LYS A 149 -11.71 0.22 -12.80
C LYS A 149 -12.19 0.95 -11.54
N THR A 150 -11.89 0.40 -10.37
CA THR A 150 -12.39 0.87 -9.08
C THR A 150 -11.33 0.80 -7.99
N GLN A 151 -11.55 1.48 -6.86
CA GLN A 151 -10.72 1.35 -5.65
C GLN A 151 -10.80 -0.03 -4.98
N SER A 152 -11.81 -0.82 -5.32
CA SER A 152 -11.93 -2.20 -4.83
C SER A 152 -11.05 -3.17 -5.61
N ASP A 153 -10.40 -2.74 -6.69
CA ASP A 153 -9.53 -3.62 -7.48
C ASP A 153 -8.12 -3.74 -6.88
N TYR A 154 -7.84 -3.06 -5.76
CA TYR A 154 -6.54 -3.12 -5.08
C TYR A 154 -6.66 -2.76 -3.60
N TYR A 155 -5.65 -3.14 -2.82
CA TYR A 155 -5.44 -2.64 -1.46
C TYR A 155 -3.96 -2.44 -1.17
N ILE A 156 -3.65 -1.54 -0.24
CA ILE A 156 -2.27 -1.23 0.15
C ILE A 156 -1.79 -2.27 1.16
N ARG A 157 -0.62 -2.88 0.90
CA ARG A 157 0.00 -3.88 1.77
C ARG A 157 1.15 -3.31 2.59
N TYR A 158 2.03 -2.54 1.95
CA TYR A 158 3.23 -2.03 2.59
C TYR A 158 3.54 -0.58 2.21
N ILE A 159 4.28 0.08 3.08
CA ILE A 159 4.90 1.39 2.85
C ILE A 159 6.42 1.19 2.97
N ILE A 160 7.14 1.69 1.97
CA ILE A 160 8.60 1.82 1.98
C ILE A 160 8.93 3.27 2.30
N ASP A 161 9.50 3.49 3.48
CA ASP A 161 9.98 4.80 3.93
C ASP A 161 11.48 4.92 3.66
N PHE A 162 11.92 6.03 3.06
CA PHE A 162 13.35 6.29 2.83
C PHE A 162 13.99 7.08 3.97
N LYS A 163 15.30 6.91 4.14
CA LYS A 163 16.11 7.74 5.04
C LYS A 163 16.10 9.18 4.55
N LYS A 164 16.24 10.15 5.46
CA LYS A 164 16.57 11.53 5.06
C LYS A 164 17.96 11.48 4.44
N LEU A 165 18.14 12.11 3.28
CA LEU A 165 19.47 12.48 2.81
C LEU A 165 19.98 13.55 3.78
N GLU A 166 21.01 13.22 4.55
CA GLU A 166 21.78 14.22 5.28
C GLU A 166 22.69 14.89 4.26
N ILE A 167 22.41 16.15 3.95
CA ILE A 167 23.30 16.99 3.15
C ILE A 167 24.33 17.53 4.14
N ASN A 168 25.58 17.07 4.01
CA ASN A 168 26.73 17.65 4.72
C ASN A 168 27.13 18.98 4.08
#